data_AF-A0A451AMU6-F1
#
_entry.id   AF-A0A451AMU6-F1
#
_cell.length_a   1.000
_cell.length_b   1.000
_cell.length_c   1.000
_cell.angle_alpha   90.00
_cell.angle_beta   90.00
_cell.angle_gamma   90.00
#
_symmetry.space_group_name_H-M   'P 1'
#
loop_
_entity.id
_entity.type
_entity.pdbx_description
1 polymer ?
#
loop_
_entity_poly.entity_id
_entity_poly.type
_entity_poly.pdbx_seq_one_letter_code
_entity_poly.pdbx_strand_id
1 'polypeptide(L)'
;MLDAISDYLINVSPATADWRVHSPIKRAVTVEIDLLPGYDTEANWTAIESAVGATVLDEVSEDSLLTVAEIDTAIATVTSQYILIAPTGNISVEAGEVLVLEPIIWS
;
A
#
# COMPACT_ATOMS: atom_id res chain seq x y z
N MET A 1 -13.97 -7.02 18.60
CA MET A 1 -13.65 -8.01 17.55
C MET A 1 -12.27 -8.62 17.79
N LEU A 2 -11.22 -7.82 17.99
CA LEU A 2 -9.87 -8.32 18.29
C LEU A 2 -9.77 -9.08 19.62
N ASP A 3 -10.48 -8.62 20.67
CA ASP A 3 -10.54 -9.33 21.95
C ASP A 3 -11.15 -10.74 21.81
N ALA A 4 -12.22 -10.87 21.01
CA ALA A 4 -12.86 -12.17 20.75
C ALA A 4 -11.94 -13.15 20.00
N ILE A 5 -11.08 -12.66 19.10
CA ILE A 5 -10.05 -13.48 18.44
C ILE A 5 -8.99 -13.90 19.45
N SER A 6 -8.57 -12.98 20.33
CA SER A 6 -7.59 -13.25 21.37
C SER A 6 -8.12 -14.32 22.35
N ASP A 7 -9.36 -14.17 22.82
CA ASP A 7 -10.04 -15.12 23.70
C ASP A 7 -10.17 -16.50 23.05
N TYR A 8 -10.51 -16.57 21.77
CA TYR A 8 -10.57 -17.83 21.03
C TYR A 8 -9.21 -18.52 20.96
N LEU A 9 -8.17 -17.79 20.56
CA LEU A 9 -6.81 -18.31 20.40
C LEU A 9 -6.20 -18.81 21.70
N ILE A 10 -6.47 -18.17 22.85
CA ILE A 10 -6.08 -18.67 24.17
C ILE A 10 -6.60 -20.09 24.44
N ASN A 11 -7.80 -20.41 23.92
CA ASN A 11 -8.44 -21.71 24.15
C ASN A 11 -7.99 -22.80 23.16
N VAL A 12 -7.68 -22.44 21.91
CA VAL A 12 -7.31 -23.42 20.86
C VAL A 12 -5.81 -23.59 20.66
N SER A 13 -5.01 -22.59 21.04
CA SER A 13 -3.55 -22.62 21.00
C SER A 13 -2.99 -21.83 22.19
N PRO A 14 -3.05 -22.39 23.41
CA PRO A 14 -2.59 -21.70 24.60
C PRO A 14 -1.09 -21.43 24.47
N ALA A 15 -0.72 -20.16 24.46
CA ALA A 15 0.69 -19.80 24.36
C ALA A 15 1.42 -20.00 25.68
N THR A 16 2.71 -20.26 25.57
CA THR A 16 3.65 -20.30 26.70
C THR A 16 4.22 -18.92 27.05
N ALA A 17 3.91 -17.90 26.25
CA ALA A 17 4.30 -16.50 26.41
C ALA A 17 3.09 -15.57 26.23
N ASP A 18 3.18 -14.34 26.76
CA ASP A 18 2.12 -13.33 26.66
C ASP A 18 2.03 -12.76 25.24
N TRP A 19 0.84 -12.77 24.64
CA TRP A 19 0.59 -12.22 23.30
C TRP A 19 -0.82 -11.61 23.22
N ARG A 20 -1.01 -10.70 22.27
CA ARG A 20 -2.32 -10.08 21.99
C ARG A 20 -2.46 -9.74 20.51
N VAL A 21 -3.67 -9.86 19.98
CA VAL A 21 -3.99 -9.30 18.66
C VAL A 21 -4.11 -7.79 18.79
N HIS A 22 -3.51 -7.06 17.85
CA HIS A 22 -3.58 -5.60 17.81
C HIS A 22 -3.97 -5.12 16.41
N SER A 23 -4.51 -3.92 16.33
CA SER A 23 -4.71 -3.26 15.04
C SER A 23 -3.36 -2.81 14.47
N PRO A 24 -3.11 -3.01 13.17
CA PRO A 24 -1.88 -2.54 12.56
C PRO A 24 -1.84 -1.01 12.50
N ILE A 25 -0.62 -0.47 12.45
CA ILE A 25 -0.32 0.95 12.27
C ILE A 25 -0.34 1.26 10.78
N LYS A 26 -1.04 2.32 10.38
CA LYS A 26 -1.07 2.76 8.98
C LYS A 26 0.28 3.38 8.61
N ARG A 27 0.96 2.81 7.61
CA ARG A 27 2.06 3.42 6.89
C ARG A 27 1.53 3.99 5.57
N ALA A 28 1.42 5.32 5.49
CA ALA A 28 0.86 5.99 4.32
C ALA A 28 1.79 5.87 3.10
N VAL A 29 1.20 5.50 1.96
CA VAL A 29 1.84 5.53 0.65
C VAL A 29 1.25 6.71 -0.11
N THR A 30 2.03 7.79 -0.24
CA THR A 30 1.65 8.97 -1.01
C THR A 30 2.26 8.90 -2.39
N VAL A 31 1.40 8.95 -3.41
CA VAL A 31 1.79 8.94 -4.81
C VAL A 31 1.37 10.26 -5.43
N GLU A 32 2.30 10.90 -6.13
CA GLU A 32 2.08 12.13 -6.86
C GLU A 32 2.57 11.96 -8.30
N ILE A 33 1.68 12.22 -9.25
CA ILE A 33 1.90 11.96 -10.68
C ILE A 33 1.48 13.20 -11.47
N ASP A 34 2.31 13.57 -12.43
CA ASP A 34 1.97 14.51 -13.51
C ASP A 34 1.74 13.70 -14.79
N LEU A 35 0.55 13.82 -15.38
CA LEU A 35 0.17 13.15 -16.61
C LEU A 35 0.32 14.10 -17.81
N LEU A 36 0.96 13.61 -18.87
CA LEU A 36 1.15 14.44 -20.06
C LEU A 36 -0.20 14.79 -20.73
N PRO A 37 -0.31 15.95 -21.39
CA PRO A 37 -1.53 16.36 -22.08
C PRO A 37 -2.05 15.30 -23.05
N GLY A 38 -3.35 15.01 -22.97
CA GLY A 38 -4.01 13.96 -23.76
C GLY A 38 -4.04 12.59 -23.09
N TYR A 39 -3.27 12.39 -22.02
CA TYR A 39 -3.32 11.21 -21.15
C TYR A 39 -3.87 11.54 -19.76
N ASP A 40 -3.86 12.82 -19.40
CA ASP A 40 -4.57 13.32 -18.23
C ASP A 40 -6.10 13.23 -18.44
N THR A 41 -6.65 12.07 -18.06
CA THR A 41 -8.07 11.72 -18.25
C THR A 41 -8.58 10.94 -17.05
N GLU A 42 -9.87 11.10 -16.74
CA GLU A 42 -10.53 10.36 -15.64
C GLU A 42 -10.39 8.83 -15.77
N ALA A 43 -10.40 8.32 -17.01
CA ALA A 43 -10.20 6.90 -17.28
C ALA A 43 -8.79 6.43 -16.88
N ASN A 44 -7.76 7.22 -17.20
CA ASN A 44 -6.39 6.92 -16.78
C ASN A 44 -6.19 7.10 -15.28
N TRP A 45 -6.77 8.12 -14.65
CA TRP A 45 -6.72 8.29 -13.20
C TRP A 45 -7.28 7.07 -12.47
N THR A 46 -8.48 6.64 -12.86
CA THR A 46 -9.14 5.46 -12.25
C THR A 46 -8.33 4.18 -12.46
N ALA A 47 -7.78 3.99 -13.67
CA ALA A 47 -6.98 2.81 -13.99
C ALA A 47 -5.65 2.80 -13.20
N ILE A 48 -5.00 3.95 -13.04
CA ILE A 48 -3.77 4.10 -12.27
C ILE A 48 -4.04 3.89 -10.78
N GLU A 49 -5.08 4.49 -10.21
CA GLU A 49 -5.48 4.28 -8.80
C GLU A 49 -5.71 2.80 -8.51
N SER A 50 -6.38 2.09 -9.43
CA SER A 50 -6.61 0.65 -9.32
C SER A 50 -5.31 -0.15 -9.39
N ALA A 51 -4.44 0.14 -10.38
CA ALA A 51 -3.18 -0.57 -10.56
C ALA A 51 -2.23 -0.38 -9.37
N VAL A 52 -2.02 0.87 -8.94
CA VAL A 52 -1.19 1.19 -7.78
C VAL A 52 -1.80 0.63 -6.49
N GLY A 53 -3.13 0.71 -6.34
CA GLY A 53 -3.84 0.14 -5.20
C GLY A 53 -3.65 -1.36 -5.08
N ALA A 54 -3.69 -2.09 -6.20
CA ALA A 54 -3.41 -3.53 -6.23
C ALA A 54 -1.97 -3.83 -5.80
N THR A 55 -0.98 -3.10 -6.32
CA THR A 55 0.43 -3.27 -5.93
C THR A 55 0.64 -3.02 -4.43
N VAL A 56 0.02 -1.99 -3.87
CA VAL A 56 0.11 -1.71 -2.42
C VAL A 56 -0.57 -2.81 -1.60
N LEU A 57 -1.68 -3.38 -2.09
CA LEU A 57 -2.40 -4.46 -1.41
C LEU A 57 -1.70 -5.83 -1.49
N ASP A 58 -0.83 -6.04 -2.47
CA ASP A 58 -0.01 -7.27 -2.55
C ASP A 58 1.14 -7.25 -1.52
N GLU A 59 1.52 -6.06 -1.03
CA GLU A 59 2.54 -5.87 0.00
C GLU A 59 1.96 -5.99 1.44
N VAL A 60 1.75 -7.23 1.89
CA VAL A 60 1.10 -7.54 3.18
C VAL A 60 2.01 -8.17 4.24
N SER A 61 3.33 -8.04 4.10
CA SER A 61 4.30 -8.60 5.06
C SER A 61 4.77 -7.56 6.08
N GLU A 62 5.15 -8.00 7.28
CA GLU A 62 5.79 -7.15 8.31
C GLU A 62 7.23 -6.73 7.93
N ASP A 63 7.79 -7.32 6.87
CA ASP A 63 9.08 -6.95 6.28
C ASP A 63 8.92 -6.43 4.83
N SER A 64 7.71 -6.02 4.44
CA SER A 64 7.42 -5.52 3.09
C SER A 64 8.23 -4.27 2.75
N LEU A 65 8.69 -4.21 1.50
CA LEU A 65 9.41 -3.08 0.93
C LEU A 65 8.75 -2.73 -0.39
N LEU A 66 7.89 -1.72 -0.40
CA LEU A 66 7.34 -1.19 -1.64
C LEU A 66 8.39 -0.33 -2.34
N THR A 67 8.85 -0.77 -3.49
CA THR A 67 9.83 -0.05 -4.28
C THR A 67 9.19 0.99 -5.19
N VAL A 68 9.94 2.05 -5.50
CA VAL A 68 9.51 3.03 -6.51
C VAL A 68 9.30 2.36 -7.87
N ALA A 69 10.12 1.35 -8.19
CA ALA A 69 10.02 0.61 -9.44
C ALA A 69 8.72 -0.19 -9.58
N GLU A 70 8.17 -0.71 -8.47
CA GLU A 70 6.88 -1.41 -8.49
C GLU A 70 5.72 -0.45 -8.75
N ILE A 71 5.75 0.73 -8.12
CA ILE A 71 4.78 1.81 -8.39
C ILE A 71 4.88 2.25 -9.85
N ASP A 72 6.09 2.50 -10.34
CA ASP A 72 6.36 2.90 -11.73
C ASP A 72 5.89 1.81 -12.72
N THR A 73 6.14 0.54 -12.42
CA THR A 73 5.68 -0.60 -13.22
C THR A 73 4.15 -0.66 -13.25
N ALA A 74 3.49 -0.45 -12.11
CA ALA A 74 2.03 -0.44 -12.02
C ALA A 74 1.42 0.68 -12.88
N ILE A 75 1.93 1.91 -12.79
CA ILE A 75 1.48 3.04 -13.61
C ILE A 75 1.74 2.76 -15.10
N ALA A 76 2.92 2.20 -15.42
CA ALA A 76 3.32 1.87 -16.78
C ALA A 76 2.44 0.81 -17.46
N THR A 77 1.66 0.02 -16.69
CA THR A 77 0.64 -0.87 -17.27
C THR A 77 -0.54 -0.12 -17.88
N VAL A 78 -0.77 1.12 -17.46
CA VAL A 78 -1.84 2.00 -17.95
C VAL A 78 -1.31 2.94 -19.02
N THR A 79 -0.21 3.65 -18.75
CA THR A 79 0.39 4.62 -19.67
C THR A 79 1.87 4.84 -19.37
N SER A 80 2.64 5.16 -20.41
CA SER A 80 4.04 5.60 -20.29
C SER A 80 4.22 7.12 -20.36
N GLN A 81 3.10 7.87 -20.42
CA GLN A 81 3.08 9.31 -20.64
C GLN A 81 2.85 10.06 -19.33
N TYR A 82 3.75 9.87 -18.38
CA TYR A 82 3.67 10.43 -17.04
C TYR A 82 5.05 10.76 -16.45
N ILE A 83 5.04 11.54 -15.38
CA ILE A 83 6.18 11.80 -14.50
C ILE A 83 5.77 11.43 -13.08
N LEU A 84 6.52 10.53 -12.45
CA LEU A 84 6.36 10.22 -11.02
C LEU A 84 7.10 11.29 -10.19
N ILE A 85 6.35 12.04 -9.39
CA ILE A 85 6.88 13.09 -8.51
C ILE A 85 7.16 12.51 -7.12
N ALA A 86 6.26 11.68 -6.61
CA ALA A 86 6.41 10.96 -5.35
C ALA A 86 5.82 9.55 -5.45
N PRO A 87 6.38 8.55 -4.73
CA PRO A 87 7.52 8.66 -3.82
C PRO A 87 8.88 8.70 -4.54
N THR A 88 9.87 9.36 -3.95
CA THR A 88 11.24 9.46 -4.50
C THR A 88 12.19 8.36 -3.99
N GLY A 89 11.70 7.49 -3.10
CA GLY A 89 12.45 6.39 -2.53
C GLY A 89 11.52 5.26 -2.07
N ASN A 90 12.10 4.10 -1.82
CA ASN A 90 11.35 2.92 -1.38
C ASN A 90 10.72 3.15 0.00
N ILE A 91 9.62 2.46 0.26
CA ILE A 91 8.86 2.55 1.51
C ILE A 91 8.91 1.18 2.18
N SER A 92 9.70 1.07 3.24
CA SER A 92 9.68 -0.10 4.13
C SER A 92 8.59 0.06 5.20
N VAL A 93 8.02 -1.06 5.61
CA VAL A 93 7.22 -1.13 6.84
C VAL A 93 8.12 -1.45 8.03
N GLU A 94 7.70 -0.99 9.21
CA GLU A 94 8.23 -1.43 10.49
C GLU A 94 7.29 -2.46 11.14
N ALA A 95 7.74 -3.10 12.23
CA ALA A 95 6.93 -4.09 12.95
C ALA A 95 5.55 -3.52 13.36
N GLY A 96 4.49 -4.21 12.92
CA GLY A 96 3.10 -3.81 13.15
C GLY A 96 2.56 -2.75 12.21
N GLU A 97 3.33 -2.28 11.23
CA GLU A 97 2.86 -1.38 10.17
C GLU A 97 2.30 -2.13 8.96
N VAL A 98 1.34 -1.51 8.28
CA VAL A 98 0.81 -1.95 6.98
C VAL A 98 0.76 -0.78 6.02
N LEU A 99 1.12 -1.03 4.75
CA LEU A 99 1.05 -0.01 3.71
C LEU A 99 -0.41 0.29 3.36
N VAL A 100 -0.72 1.57 3.20
CA VAL A 100 -2.05 2.02 2.80
C VAL A 100 -1.89 3.16 1.80
N LEU A 101 -2.43 2.96 0.60
CA LEU A 101 -2.49 3.99 -0.43
C LEU A 101 -3.40 5.14 0.04
N GLU A 102 -2.83 6.34 0.07
CA GLU A 102 -3.62 7.58 0.18
C GLU A 102 -4.15 7.98 -1.20
N PRO A 103 -5.15 8.89 -1.28
CA PRO A 103 -5.57 9.44 -2.56
C PRO A 103 -4.37 9.96 -3.37
N ILE A 104 -4.30 9.56 -4.64
CA ILE A 104 -3.23 9.99 -5.54
C ILE A 104 -3.37 11.49 -5.80
N ILE A 105 -2.24 12.20 -5.77
CA ILE A 105 -2.17 13.62 -6.09
C ILE A 105 -1.84 13.77 -7.57
N TRP A 106 -2.69 14.48 -8.30
CA TRP A 106 -2.56 14.77 -9.73
C TRP A 106 -2.08 16.21 -9.93
N SER A 107 -1.05 16.40 -10.76
CA SER A 107 -0.51 17.73 -11.13
C SER A 107 -0.63 18.01 -12.62
#